data_AF-A0A5J4QIM6-F1
#
_entry.id   AF-A0A5J4QIM6-F1
#
_cell.length_a   1.000
_cell.length_b   1.000
_cell.length_c   1.000
_cell.angle_alpha   90.00
_cell.angle_beta   90.00
_cell.angle_gamma   90.00
#
_symmetry.space_group_name_H-M   'P 1'
#
loop_
_entity.id
_entity.type
_entity.pdbx_description
1 polymer ?
#
loop_
_entity_poly.entity_id
_entity_poly.type
_entity_poly.pdbx_seq_one_letter_code
_entity_poly.pdbx_strand_id
1 'polypeptide(L)'
;MSQVSVNSWLRRFNSEGILGLQTKAGKERKPIIVESQDKASILAAIKISRQRLQTAKAEWEAQSGKKVSRATFRNFLKSLAEDINV
;
A
#
# COMPACT_ATOMS: atom_id res chain seq x y z
N MET A 1 10.95 -26.53 1.58
CA MET A 1 12.23 -25.89 1.96
C MET A 1 13.35 -26.83 1.58
N SER A 2 14.13 -26.53 0.54
CA SER A 2 15.27 -27.36 0.14
C SER A 2 16.54 -26.92 0.90
N GLN A 3 17.51 -27.82 1.08
CA GLN A 3 18.81 -27.50 1.71
C GLN A 3 19.47 -26.25 1.09
N VAL A 4 19.29 -26.05 -0.21
CA VAL A 4 19.81 -24.90 -0.97
C VAL A 4 19.23 -23.57 -0.47
N SER A 5 17.95 -23.56 -0.07
CA SER A 5 17.29 -22.34 0.43
C SER A 5 17.79 -21.92 1.82
N VAL A 6 18.00 -22.88 2.73
CA VAL A 6 18.52 -22.61 4.10
C VAL A 6 19.96 -22.12 4.05
N ASN A 7 20.82 -22.77 3.24
CA ASN A 7 22.22 -22.34 3.08
C ASN A 7 22.34 -20.92 2.50
N SER A 8 21.40 -20.51 1.65
CA SER A 8 21.38 -19.16 1.10
C SER A 8 21.10 -18.09 2.15
N TRP A 9 20.21 -18.37 3.10
CA TRP A 9 19.88 -17.47 4.21
C TRP A 9 21.02 -17.39 5.21
N LEU A 10 21.60 -18.54 5.55
CA LEU A 10 22.71 -18.62 6.50
C LEU A 10 23.94 -17.87 5.97
N ARG A 11 24.22 -17.98 4.67
CA ARG A 11 25.28 -17.19 4.00
C ARG A 11 25.01 -15.68 4.07
N ARG A 12 23.77 -15.25 3.77
CA ARG A 12 23.39 -13.82 3.82
C ARG A 12 23.44 -13.26 5.24
N PHE A 13 23.02 -14.04 6.22
CA PHE A 13 23.12 -13.65 7.61
C PHE A 13 24.58 -13.52 8.08
N ASN A 14 25.44 -14.48 7.71
CA ASN A 14 26.85 -14.41 8.09
C ASN A 14 27.59 -13.22 7.44
N SER A 15 27.18 -12.77 6.24
CA SER A 15 27.84 -11.65 5.55
C SER A 15 27.28 -10.28 5.93
N GLU A 16 25.96 -10.15 6.05
CA GLU A 16 25.25 -8.87 6.16
C GLU A 16 24.44 -8.77 7.48
N GLY A 17 24.53 -9.78 8.35
CA GLY A 17 23.77 -9.85 9.59
C GLY A 17 22.26 -9.92 9.35
N ILE A 18 21.49 -9.35 10.28
CA ILE A 18 20.03 -9.27 10.20
C ILE A 18 19.57 -8.46 8.97
N LEU A 19 20.32 -7.43 8.58
CA LEU A 19 20.03 -6.61 7.40
C LEU A 19 20.02 -7.46 6.12
N GLY A 20 20.91 -8.45 6.04
CA GLY A 20 20.97 -9.41 4.94
C GLY A 20 19.75 -10.29 4.79
N LEU A 21 18.92 -10.42 5.82
CA LEU A 21 17.68 -11.20 5.80
C LEU A 21 16.46 -10.37 5.42
N GLN A 22 16.57 -9.03 5.39
CA GLN A 22 15.46 -8.17 4.99
C GLN A 22 15.07 -8.40 3.52
N THR A 23 13.79 -8.10 3.23
CA THR A 23 13.29 -8.08 1.86
C THR A 23 14.03 -7.01 1.08
N LYS A 24 14.66 -7.40 -0.03
CA LYS A 24 15.34 -6.44 -0.90
C LYS A 24 14.33 -5.44 -1.46
N ALA A 25 14.74 -4.17 -1.51
CA ALA A 25 13.94 -3.11 -2.14
C ALA A 25 13.47 -3.54 -3.54
N GLY A 26 12.18 -3.31 -3.85
CA GLY A 26 11.58 -3.66 -5.14
C GLY A 26 11.01 -5.07 -5.26
N LYS A 27 11.20 -5.96 -4.27
CA LYS A 27 10.51 -7.27 -4.23
C LYS A 27 9.09 -7.21 -3.65
N GLU A 28 8.70 -6.07 -3.11
CA GLU A 28 7.39 -5.90 -2.51
C GLU A 28 6.30 -5.73 -3.58
N ARG A 29 5.09 -6.19 -3.26
CA ARG A 29 3.93 -5.91 -4.12
C ARG A 29 3.64 -4.42 -4.07
N LYS A 30 3.62 -3.79 -5.25
CA LYS A 30 3.27 -2.37 -5.37
C LYS A 30 1.85 -2.14 -4.80
N PRO A 31 1.63 -1.11 -3.96
CA PRO A 31 0.32 -0.81 -3.44
C PRO A 31 -0.62 -0.40 -4.57
N ILE A 32 -1.91 -0.75 -4.44
CA ILE A 32 -2.92 -0.43 -5.47
C ILE A 32 -3.24 1.07 -5.46
N ILE A 33 -3.30 1.67 -4.27
CA ILE A 33 -3.42 3.11 -4.07
C ILE A 33 -2.01 3.65 -3.81
N VAL A 34 -1.55 4.57 -4.65
CA VAL A 34 -0.27 5.24 -4.52
C VAL A 34 -0.53 6.65 -4.02
N GLU A 35 -0.04 6.98 -2.82
CA GLU A 35 -0.36 8.26 -2.18
C GLU A 35 0.00 9.47 -3.04
N SER A 36 1.16 9.46 -3.68
CA SER A 36 1.62 10.59 -4.52
C SER A 36 0.75 10.87 -5.74
N GLN A 37 -0.02 9.88 -6.22
CA GLN A 37 -0.83 9.99 -7.44
C GLN A 37 -2.32 10.04 -7.14
N ASP A 38 -2.79 9.18 -6.24
CA ASP A 38 -4.22 8.92 -6.04
C ASP A 38 -4.83 9.81 -4.94
N LYS A 39 -4.02 10.39 -4.04
CA LYS A 39 -4.49 11.18 -2.88
C LYS A 39 -5.42 12.33 -3.29
N ALA A 40 -5.00 13.13 -4.28
CA ALA A 40 -5.78 14.28 -4.72
C ALA A 40 -7.13 13.87 -5.31
N SER A 41 -7.15 12.86 -6.18
CA SER A 41 -8.37 12.34 -6.81
C SER A 41 -9.33 11.71 -5.79
N ILE A 42 -8.80 10.94 -4.83
CA ILE A 42 -9.61 10.31 -3.77
C ILE A 42 -10.27 11.38 -2.89
N LEU A 43 -9.52 12.41 -2.48
CA LEU A 43 -10.07 13.51 -1.67
C LEU A 43 -11.12 14.32 -2.43
N ALA A 44 -10.94 14.54 -3.73
CA ALA A 44 -11.93 15.21 -4.57
C ALA A 44 -13.24 14.39 -4.66
N ALA A 45 -13.16 13.09 -4.92
CA ALA A 45 -14.31 12.20 -4.96
C ALA A 45 -15.09 12.17 -3.63
N ILE A 46 -14.38 12.20 -2.49
CA ILE A 46 -15.01 12.22 -1.15
C ILE A 46 -15.73 13.55 -0.89
N LYS A 47 -15.16 14.67 -1.33
CA LYS A 47 -15.80 16.00 -1.21
C LYS A 47 -17.10 16.08 -2.01
N ILE A 48 -17.09 15.53 -3.24
CA ILE A 48 -18.26 15.55 -4.14
C ILE A 48 -19.38 14.64 -3.59
N SER A 49 -19.03 13.44 -3.12
CA SER A 49 -19.99 12.42 -2.67
C SER A 49 -20.56 12.64 -1.26
N ARG A 50 -20.47 13.86 -0.69
CA ARG A 50 -20.91 14.20 0.68
C ARG A 50 -20.35 13.25 1.74
N GLN A 51 -19.08 12.87 1.62
CA GLN A 51 -18.39 11.93 2.52
C GLN A 51 -18.96 10.49 2.54
N ARG A 52 -19.75 10.09 1.53
CA ARG A 52 -20.23 8.71 1.41
C ARG A 52 -19.16 7.81 0.80
N LEU A 53 -18.53 7.01 1.65
CA LEU A 53 -17.39 6.15 1.29
C LEU A 53 -17.64 5.24 0.08
N GLN A 54 -18.82 4.62 -0.03
CA GLN A 54 -19.13 3.69 -1.12
C GLN A 54 -19.29 4.40 -2.47
N THR A 55 -19.92 5.56 -2.45
CA THR A 55 -20.14 6.40 -3.64
C THR A 55 -18.81 7.00 -4.10
N ALA A 56 -18.04 7.59 -3.17
CA ALA A 56 -16.70 8.10 -3.45
C ALA A 56 -15.78 7.04 -4.07
N LYS A 57 -15.85 5.82 -3.52
CA LYS A 57 -15.09 4.69 -4.04
C LYS A 57 -15.51 4.37 -5.48
N ALA A 58 -16.80 4.22 -5.74
CA ALA A 58 -17.28 3.88 -7.08
C ALA A 58 -16.91 4.94 -8.12
N GLU A 59 -17.03 6.22 -7.77
CA GLU A 59 -16.63 7.35 -8.63
C GLU A 59 -15.13 7.34 -8.90
N TRP A 60 -14.32 7.13 -7.85
CA TRP A 60 -12.86 7.05 -8.00
C TRP A 60 -12.41 5.82 -8.81
N GLU A 61 -13.03 4.65 -8.60
CA GLU A 61 -12.76 3.45 -9.40
C GLU A 61 -13.10 3.67 -10.88
N ALA A 62 -14.20 4.38 -11.18
CA ALA A 62 -14.59 4.74 -12.54
C ALA A 62 -13.60 5.72 -13.19
N GLN A 63 -13.07 6.69 -12.44
CA GLN A 63 -12.12 7.66 -12.94
C GLN A 63 -10.70 7.10 -13.08
N SER A 64 -10.27 6.28 -12.13
CA SER A 64 -8.91 5.73 -12.06
C SER A 64 -8.73 4.45 -12.87
N GLY A 65 -9.81 3.72 -13.18
CA GLY A 65 -9.75 2.38 -13.76
C GLY A 65 -9.15 1.31 -12.84
N LYS A 66 -8.85 1.65 -11.58
CA LYS A 66 -8.34 0.74 -10.55
C LYS A 66 -9.50 0.16 -9.75
N LYS A 67 -9.40 -1.10 -9.33
CA LYS A 67 -10.38 -1.76 -8.46
C LYS A 67 -9.78 -2.02 -7.09
N VAL A 68 -10.45 -1.56 -6.05
CA VAL A 68 -9.96 -1.60 -4.67
C VAL A 68 -11.04 -2.16 -3.74
N SER A 69 -10.64 -2.83 -2.67
CA SER A 69 -11.60 -3.27 -1.65
C SER A 69 -12.07 -2.06 -0.82
N ARG A 70 -13.28 -2.14 -0.25
CA ARG A 70 -13.75 -1.08 0.66
C ARG A 70 -12.85 -0.91 1.88
N ALA A 71 -12.31 -2.02 2.40
CA ALA A 71 -11.39 -2.00 3.53
C ALA A 71 -10.09 -1.27 3.17
N THR A 72 -9.52 -1.54 2.00
CA THR A 72 -8.31 -0.87 1.51
C THR A 72 -8.53 0.64 1.33
N PHE A 73 -9.66 1.04 0.73
CA PHE A 73 -10.00 2.45 0.57
C PHE A 73 -10.17 3.16 1.91
N ARG A 74 -10.81 2.51 2.89
CA ARG A 74 -10.91 3.04 4.26
C ARG A 74 -9.55 3.14 4.96
N ASN A 75 -8.72 2.10 4.87
CA ASN A 75 -7.41 2.08 5.52
C ASN A 75 -6.50 3.18 4.96
N PHE A 76 -6.56 3.44 3.66
CA PHE A 76 -5.87 4.57 3.05
C PHE A 76 -6.32 5.92 3.63
N LEU A 77 -7.62 6.12 3.84
CA LEU A 77 -8.11 7.34 4.49
C LEU A 77 -7.69 7.46 5.95
N LYS A 78 -7.56 6.33 6.66
CA LYS A 78 -7.04 6.30 8.03
C LYS A 78 -5.56 6.68 8.09
N SER A 79 -4.73 6.13 7.20
CA SER A 79 -3.31 6.48 7.17
C SER A 79 -3.11 7.98 6.92
N LEU A 80 -3.93 8.59 6.04
CA LEU A 80 -3.91 10.04 5.83
C LEU A 80 -4.31 10.87 7.06
N ALA A 81 -5.10 10.31 7.98
CA ALA A 81 -5.52 11.01 9.20
C ALA A 81 -4.49 10.85 10.33
N GLU A 82 -3.78 9.73 10.39
CA GLU A 82 -2.69 9.49 11.34
C GLU A 82 -1.52 10.46 11.10
N ASP A 83 -1.25 10.84 9.85
CA ASP A 83 -0.25 11.86 9.50
C ASP A 83 -0.58 13.28 10.04
N ILE A 84 -1.84 13.56 10.41
CA ILE A 84 -2.28 14.88 10.89
C ILE A 84 -2.00 15.05 12.40
N ASN A 85 -1.77 13.97 13.15
CA ASN A 85 -1.55 13.99 14.60
C ASN A 85 -0.06 14.18 15.00
N VAL A 86 0.73 14.80 14.13
CA VAL A 86 2.15 15.13 14.35
C VAL A 86 2.31 16.62 14.67
#